data_AF-A0A3P8C5C6-F1
#
_entry.id   AF-A0A3P8C5C6-F1
#
_cell.length_a   1.000
_cell.length_b   1.000
_cell.length_c   1.000
_cell.angle_alpha   90.00
_cell.angle_beta   90.00
_cell.angle_gamma   90.00
#
_symmetry.space_group_name_H-M   'P 1'
#
loop_
_entity.id
_entity.type
_entity.pdbx_description
1 polymer ?
#
loop_
_entity_poly.entity_id
_entity_poly.type
_entity_poly.pdbx_seq_one_letter_code
_entity_poly.pdbx_strand_id
1 'polypeptide(L)'
;MINIADEGYNKPSGVLESALGSLANILRTVLFHNKDFELSAEVLDRVLLVCEKIAVSRKDAVSTKAHEEATLAIGFCATTMDSTVYDKLASALFSIGNGPPQPEVQLIVGAALYNIAFGPYSNARRNFYLTSEEDFQIASLPCDVQKICEERLAQTLSKIFDEKLPSTNHHERRSALIWLLVIVRKSIRVGAAFLQGILDRIQSAFGMGLAENDDFTQDVASSGIGLVYEIASVDQRKALVGDLISNISEGKPFATTKVDANTEIFSKEQHVTGPDGQQLSTFKELCSLATDLNQPDLIYKFMNLARHNSSWNTKKVPVRRSTYIPTSPLNNPCQGAALGFAAVLEEASSELEPFVGLLVPKLYRYFVHSLSFIFFILNTVVALRYRYDPDLKVRQSMRSIWSALTASRRGLVRFGAIRLSFETSVSK
;
A
#
# COMPACT_ATOMS: atom_id res chain seq x y z
N MET A 1 28.19 5.06 -18.43
CA MET A 1 27.39 4.63 -17.25
C MET A 1 27.11 3.14 -17.25
N ILE A 2 26.54 2.57 -18.31
CA ILE A 2 26.23 1.12 -18.36
C ILE A 2 27.47 0.24 -18.13
N ASN A 3 28.61 0.54 -18.78
CA ASN A 3 29.87 -0.20 -18.54
C ASN A 3 30.28 -0.16 -17.05
N ILE A 4 30.20 1.02 -16.43
CA ILE A 4 30.54 1.22 -15.01
C ILE A 4 29.59 0.42 -14.11
N ALA A 5 28.31 0.35 -14.46
CA ALA A 5 27.33 -0.42 -13.71
C ALA A 5 27.58 -1.94 -13.81
N ASP A 6 27.90 -2.44 -15.01
CA ASP A 6 28.20 -3.85 -15.23
C ASP A 6 29.49 -4.29 -14.55
N GLU A 7 30.56 -3.49 -14.65
CA GLU A 7 31.81 -3.72 -13.92
C GLU A 7 31.59 -3.62 -12.40
N GLY A 8 30.82 -2.62 -11.97
CA GLY A 8 30.48 -2.36 -10.58
C GLY A 8 29.63 -3.45 -9.94
N TYR A 9 28.91 -4.27 -10.71
CA TYR A 9 28.15 -5.40 -10.17
C TYR A 9 29.02 -6.45 -9.44
N ASN A 10 30.25 -6.65 -9.92
CA ASN A 10 31.18 -7.61 -9.32
C ASN A 10 31.91 -7.02 -8.10
N LYS A 11 32.00 -5.69 -8.02
CA LYS A 11 32.59 -4.95 -6.89
C LYS A 11 31.67 -3.79 -6.50
N PRO A 12 30.53 -4.07 -5.82
CA PRO A 12 29.57 -3.05 -5.46
C PRO A 12 30.24 -1.98 -4.60
N SER A 13 30.06 -0.71 -4.99
CA SER A 13 30.61 0.45 -4.30
C SER A 13 29.66 1.63 -4.45
N GLY A 14 29.89 2.73 -3.72
CA GLY A 14 29.11 3.97 -3.93
C GLY A 14 29.18 4.52 -5.37
N VAL A 15 30.17 4.08 -6.16
CA VAL A 15 30.27 4.40 -7.59
C VAL A 15 29.17 3.70 -8.39
N LEU A 16 28.79 2.47 -8.04
CA LEU A 16 27.70 1.74 -8.70
C LEU A 16 26.36 2.49 -8.51
N GLU A 17 26.05 2.86 -7.27
CA GLU A 17 24.83 3.65 -6.96
C GLU A 17 24.80 4.96 -7.72
N SER A 18 25.91 5.71 -7.70
CA SER A 18 26.03 6.99 -8.40
C SER A 18 25.90 6.82 -9.91
N ALA A 19 26.45 5.73 -10.47
CA ALA A 19 26.37 5.42 -11.89
C ALA A 19 24.94 5.10 -12.33
N LEU A 20 24.22 4.29 -11.56
CA LEU A 20 22.83 3.93 -11.81
C LEU A 20 21.90 5.13 -11.67
N GLY A 21 22.05 5.92 -10.60
CA GLY A 21 21.23 7.12 -10.39
C GLY A 21 21.45 8.17 -11.47
N SER A 22 22.71 8.34 -11.92
CA SER A 22 23.00 9.22 -13.05
C SER A 22 22.43 8.68 -14.36
N LEU A 23 22.50 7.37 -14.61
CA LEU A 23 21.88 6.75 -15.78
C LEU A 23 20.35 6.97 -15.78
N ALA A 24 19.69 6.70 -14.66
CA ALA A 24 18.25 6.92 -14.49
C ALA A 24 17.88 8.39 -14.73
N ASN A 25 18.64 9.34 -14.18
CA ASN A 25 18.38 10.76 -14.39
C ASN A 25 18.65 11.24 -15.83
N ILE A 26 19.69 10.72 -16.49
CA ILE A 26 19.94 10.99 -17.92
C ILE A 26 18.76 10.48 -18.75
N LEU A 27 18.36 9.22 -18.58
CA LEU A 27 17.24 8.64 -19.30
C LEU A 27 15.92 9.38 -19.03
N ARG A 28 15.71 9.85 -17.80
CA ARG A 28 14.53 10.65 -17.42
C ARG A 28 14.48 11.99 -18.17
N THR A 29 15.62 12.66 -18.32
CA THR A 29 15.73 14.03 -18.83
C THR A 29 16.09 14.14 -20.32
N VAL A 30 16.51 13.04 -20.96
CA VAL A 30 16.97 13.05 -22.37
C VAL A 30 15.95 13.67 -23.32
N LEU A 31 14.66 13.45 -23.07
CA LEU A 31 13.56 13.98 -23.88
C LEU A 31 13.34 15.50 -23.76
N PHE A 32 13.94 16.15 -22.75
CA PHE A 32 13.97 17.61 -22.69
C PHE A 32 14.88 18.21 -23.74
N HIS A 33 15.98 17.51 -24.04
CA HIS A 33 16.99 17.98 -24.97
C HIS A 33 16.68 17.52 -26.38
N ASN A 34 16.15 16.30 -26.53
CA ASN A 34 15.76 15.74 -27.82
C ASN A 34 14.44 14.97 -27.69
N LYS A 35 13.33 15.57 -28.15
CA LYS A 35 11.97 15.02 -28.03
C LYS A 35 11.79 13.72 -28.83
N ASP A 36 12.55 13.56 -29.91
CA ASP A 36 12.49 12.42 -30.81
C ASP A 36 13.60 11.41 -30.52
N PHE A 37 14.24 11.49 -29.35
CA PHE A 37 15.28 10.56 -28.96
C PHE A 37 14.70 9.15 -28.76
N GLU A 38 15.23 8.21 -29.54
CA GLU A 38 14.91 6.80 -29.44
C GLU A 38 16.16 6.00 -29.04
N LEU A 39 16.02 5.10 -28.06
CA LEU A 39 17.09 4.16 -27.74
C LEU A 39 17.18 3.10 -28.83
N SER A 40 18.37 2.86 -29.36
CA SER A 40 18.60 1.73 -30.24
C SER A 40 18.32 0.41 -29.50
N ALA A 41 17.82 -0.60 -30.23
CA ALA A 41 17.48 -1.90 -29.66
C ALA A 41 18.67 -2.54 -28.91
N GLU A 42 19.88 -2.44 -29.46
CA GLU A 42 21.11 -2.94 -28.83
C GLU A 42 21.40 -2.28 -27.48
N VAL A 43 21.22 -0.95 -27.40
CA VAL A 43 21.46 -0.21 -26.16
C VAL A 43 20.36 -0.53 -25.15
N LEU A 44 19.10 -0.62 -25.59
CA LEU A 44 17.97 -1.00 -24.74
C LEU A 44 18.19 -2.39 -24.12
N ASP A 45 18.49 -3.40 -24.94
CA ASP A 45 18.71 -4.78 -24.47
C ASP A 45 19.90 -4.83 -23.50
N ARG A 46 20.94 -4.03 -23.74
CA ARG A 46 22.09 -3.94 -22.83
C ARG A 46 21.75 -3.27 -21.50
N VAL A 47 20.97 -2.19 -21.50
CA VAL A 47 20.49 -1.54 -20.26
C VAL A 47 19.65 -2.52 -19.47
N LEU A 48 18.71 -3.21 -20.12
CA LEU A 48 17.85 -4.19 -19.47
C LEU A 48 18.66 -5.32 -18.83
N LEU A 49 19.58 -5.93 -19.58
CA LEU A 49 20.42 -7.01 -19.07
C LEU A 49 21.17 -6.62 -17.79
N VAL A 50 21.78 -5.43 -17.78
CA VAL A 50 22.60 -4.97 -16.64
C VAL A 50 21.71 -4.53 -15.47
N CYS A 51 20.69 -3.71 -15.73
CA CYS A 51 19.83 -3.17 -14.70
C CYS A 51 18.93 -4.24 -14.07
N GLU A 52 18.38 -5.18 -14.85
CA GLU A 52 17.57 -6.28 -14.32
C GLU A 52 18.42 -7.16 -13.41
N LYS A 53 19.61 -7.57 -13.87
CA LYS A 53 20.59 -8.34 -13.08
C LYS A 53 20.94 -7.66 -11.75
N ILE A 54 21.07 -6.34 -11.73
CA ILE A 54 21.32 -5.58 -10.50
C ILE A 54 20.04 -5.54 -9.65
N ALA A 55 18.87 -5.25 -10.22
CA ALA A 55 17.61 -5.12 -9.51
C ALA A 55 17.18 -6.43 -8.81
N VAL A 56 17.40 -7.59 -9.44
CA VAL A 56 17.06 -8.92 -8.86
C VAL A 56 18.17 -9.52 -8.00
N SER A 57 19.32 -8.86 -7.90
CA SER A 57 20.49 -9.40 -7.21
C SER A 57 20.22 -9.64 -5.73
N ARG A 58 20.64 -10.79 -5.23
CA ARG A 58 20.57 -11.14 -3.80
C ARG A 58 21.91 -10.99 -3.07
N LYS A 59 22.89 -10.35 -3.72
CA LYS A 59 24.19 -10.08 -3.09
C LYS A 59 24.03 -8.97 -2.05
N ASP A 60 24.36 -9.25 -0.79
CA ASP A 60 24.33 -8.27 0.31
C ASP A 60 25.20 -7.03 0.06
N ALA A 61 26.21 -7.16 -0.81
CA ALA A 61 27.06 -6.05 -1.21
C ALA A 61 26.33 -5.03 -2.10
N VAL A 62 25.26 -5.43 -2.81
CA VAL A 62 24.44 -4.51 -3.62
C VAL A 62 23.43 -3.87 -2.68
N SER A 63 23.45 -2.55 -2.59
CA SER A 63 22.55 -1.82 -1.71
C SER A 63 21.13 -1.78 -2.27
N THR A 64 20.14 -1.60 -1.37
CA THR A 64 18.75 -1.30 -1.75
C THR A 64 18.66 -0.12 -2.71
N LYS A 65 19.53 0.89 -2.52
CA LYS A 65 19.55 2.05 -3.40
C LYS A 65 19.97 1.69 -4.82
N ALA A 66 20.95 0.81 -4.99
CA ALA A 66 21.32 0.31 -6.31
C ALA A 66 20.18 -0.45 -6.99
N HIS A 67 19.39 -1.24 -6.24
CA HIS A 67 18.19 -1.89 -6.78
C HIS A 67 17.14 -0.89 -7.25
N GLU A 68 16.86 0.14 -6.46
CA GLU A 68 15.93 1.22 -6.80
C GLU A 68 16.36 1.95 -8.08
N GLU A 69 17.62 2.42 -8.14
CA GLU A 69 18.11 3.21 -9.28
C GLU A 69 18.20 2.38 -10.57
N ALA A 70 18.55 1.10 -10.47
CA ALA A 70 18.48 0.18 -11.61
C ALA A 70 17.05 0.00 -12.13
N THR A 71 16.08 -0.14 -11.23
CA THR A 71 14.66 -0.25 -11.57
C THR A 71 14.12 1.04 -12.21
N LEU A 72 14.50 2.21 -11.69
CA LEU A 72 14.16 3.50 -12.29
C LEU A 72 14.76 3.65 -13.69
N ALA A 73 16.01 3.24 -13.89
CA ALA A 73 16.65 3.27 -15.20
C ALA A 73 15.86 2.44 -16.24
N ILE A 74 15.38 1.25 -15.86
CA ILE A 74 14.50 0.42 -16.71
C ILE A 74 13.22 1.19 -17.06
N GLY A 75 12.53 1.77 -16.07
CA GLY A 75 11.31 2.54 -16.30
C GLY A 75 11.51 3.75 -17.23
N PHE A 76 12.66 4.43 -17.14
CA PHE A 76 12.98 5.57 -18.01
C PHE A 76 13.54 5.20 -19.39
N CYS A 77 13.69 3.92 -19.71
CA CYS A 77 14.01 3.48 -21.08
C CYS A 77 12.82 3.65 -22.04
N ALA A 78 11.59 3.77 -21.53
CA ALA A 78 10.40 4.06 -22.32
C ALA A 78 10.43 5.50 -22.87
N THR A 79 11.22 5.70 -23.91
CA THR A 79 11.43 7.00 -24.59
C THR A 79 10.46 7.21 -25.74
N THR A 80 9.93 6.13 -26.32
CA THR A 80 8.94 6.12 -27.39
C THR A 80 7.63 5.45 -26.94
N MET A 81 6.57 5.62 -27.74
CA MET A 81 5.28 4.93 -27.56
C MET A 81 5.22 3.61 -28.34
N ASP A 82 6.36 2.96 -28.58
CA ASP A 82 6.41 1.65 -29.25
C ASP A 82 5.89 0.53 -28.33
N SER A 83 5.10 -0.40 -28.87
CA SER A 83 4.53 -1.52 -28.12
C SER A 83 5.58 -2.57 -27.79
N THR A 84 6.54 -2.83 -28.69
CA THR A 84 7.57 -3.86 -28.47
C THR A 84 8.51 -3.46 -27.33
N VAL A 85 8.88 -2.17 -27.27
CA VAL A 85 9.63 -1.61 -26.15
C VAL A 85 8.82 -1.71 -24.86
N TYR A 86 7.54 -1.37 -24.87
CA TYR A 86 6.66 -1.48 -23.70
C TYR A 86 6.61 -2.92 -23.16
N ASP A 87 6.39 -3.92 -24.01
CA ASP A 87 6.29 -5.32 -23.60
C ASP A 87 7.60 -5.86 -23.00
N LYS A 88 8.74 -5.48 -23.60
CA LYS A 88 10.08 -5.82 -23.07
C LYS A 88 10.29 -5.21 -21.68
N LEU A 89 10.02 -3.91 -21.53
CA LEU A 89 10.19 -3.21 -20.26
C LEU A 89 9.24 -3.72 -19.18
N ALA A 90 7.97 -3.95 -19.52
CA ALA A 90 6.99 -4.50 -18.60
C ALA A 90 7.41 -5.89 -18.11
N SER A 91 7.87 -6.75 -19.02
CA SER A 91 8.35 -8.10 -18.67
C SER A 91 9.55 -8.07 -17.73
N ALA A 92 10.54 -7.21 -17.98
CA ALA A 92 11.68 -7.02 -17.10
C ALA A 92 11.30 -6.43 -15.73
N LEU A 93 10.32 -5.53 -15.66
CA LEU A 93 9.84 -4.99 -14.38
C LEU A 93 9.06 -6.03 -13.57
N PHE A 94 8.22 -6.83 -14.23
CA PHE A 94 7.47 -7.89 -13.56
C PHE A 94 8.38 -9.00 -13.01
N SER A 95 9.53 -9.29 -13.67
CA SER A 95 10.48 -10.30 -13.18
C SER A 95 11.12 -9.92 -11.83
N ILE A 96 11.22 -8.62 -11.53
CA ILE A 96 11.78 -8.11 -10.27
C ILE A 96 10.93 -8.52 -9.06
N GLY A 97 9.63 -8.74 -9.23
CA GLY A 97 8.73 -9.19 -8.15
C GLY A 97 8.77 -10.68 -7.84
N ASN A 98 9.52 -11.48 -8.61
CA ASN A 98 9.56 -12.93 -8.42
C ASN A 98 10.39 -13.33 -7.18
N GLY A 99 11.30 -12.45 -6.73
CA GLY A 99 12.13 -12.63 -5.53
C GLY A 99 11.49 -12.06 -4.27
N PRO A 100 12.12 -12.26 -3.09
CA PRO A 100 11.63 -11.71 -1.82
C PRO A 100 11.28 -10.23 -1.96
N PRO A 101 10.04 -9.80 -1.62
CA PRO A 101 9.62 -8.44 -1.81
C PRO A 101 10.39 -7.55 -0.84
N GLN A 102 11.34 -6.77 -1.37
CA GLN A 102 11.86 -5.59 -0.69
C GLN A 102 10.84 -4.46 -0.91
N PRO A 103 10.10 -4.01 0.13
CA PRO A 103 9.02 -3.04 -0.02
C PRO A 103 9.43 -1.78 -0.81
N GLU A 104 10.61 -1.26 -0.52
CA GLU A 104 11.17 -0.06 -1.14
C GLU A 104 11.35 -0.24 -2.64
N VAL A 105 11.93 -1.38 -3.05
CA VAL A 105 12.15 -1.70 -4.47
C VAL A 105 10.81 -1.93 -5.17
N GLN A 106 9.86 -2.64 -4.57
CA GLN A 106 8.57 -2.91 -5.20
C GLN A 106 7.72 -1.64 -5.37
N LEU A 107 7.84 -0.66 -4.47
CA LEU A 107 7.24 0.67 -4.67
C LEU A 107 7.81 1.36 -5.92
N ILE A 108 9.12 1.23 -6.15
CA ILE A 108 9.78 1.76 -7.35
C ILE A 108 9.37 0.97 -8.61
N VAL A 109 9.24 -0.36 -8.55
CA VAL A 109 8.74 -1.18 -9.66
C VAL A 109 7.34 -0.74 -10.07
N GLY A 110 6.44 -0.53 -9.10
CA GLY A 110 5.09 -0.02 -9.38
C GLY A 110 5.11 1.37 -10.05
N ALA A 111 6.02 2.25 -9.64
CA ALA A 111 6.19 3.56 -10.27
C ALA A 111 6.79 3.45 -11.67
N ALA A 112 7.72 2.51 -11.90
CA ALA A 112 8.31 2.23 -13.20
C ALA A 112 7.27 1.64 -14.17
N LEU A 113 6.43 0.70 -13.72
CA LEU A 113 5.31 0.15 -14.49
C LEU A 113 4.34 1.25 -14.94
N TYR A 114 4.02 2.18 -14.03
CA TYR A 114 3.26 3.38 -14.38
C TYR A 114 4.01 4.25 -15.41
N ASN A 115 5.30 4.49 -15.22
CA ASN A 115 6.08 5.34 -16.13
C ASN A 115 6.17 4.76 -17.54
N ILE A 116 6.33 3.45 -17.71
CA ILE A 116 6.39 2.83 -19.04
C ILE A 116 5.04 2.86 -19.76
N ALA A 117 3.92 2.84 -19.02
CA ALA A 117 2.60 2.97 -19.61
C ALA A 117 2.40 4.34 -20.29
N PHE A 118 2.90 5.41 -19.65
CA PHE A 118 2.88 6.77 -20.22
C PHE A 118 4.07 7.10 -21.13
N GLY A 119 5.13 6.30 -21.08
CA GLY A 119 6.36 6.46 -21.86
C GLY A 119 6.96 7.89 -21.78
N PRO A 120 7.11 8.60 -22.92
CA PRO A 120 7.62 9.97 -22.95
C PRO A 120 6.73 10.98 -22.22
N TYR A 121 5.44 10.69 -22.05
CA TYR A 121 4.46 11.58 -21.42
C TYR A 121 4.32 11.35 -19.91
N SER A 122 5.15 10.49 -19.31
CA SER A 122 5.11 10.27 -17.86
C SER A 122 5.39 11.57 -17.09
N ASN A 123 4.56 11.85 -16.08
CA ASN A 123 4.76 12.98 -15.17
C ASN A 123 6.07 12.89 -14.35
N ALA A 124 6.70 11.71 -14.25
CA ALA A 124 8.02 11.56 -13.65
C ALA A 124 9.13 12.22 -14.50
N ARG A 125 8.87 12.40 -15.80
CA ARG A 125 9.73 13.13 -16.73
C ARG A 125 9.47 14.64 -16.72
N ARG A 126 8.63 15.19 -15.84
CA ARG A 126 8.42 16.65 -15.78
C ARG A 126 9.67 17.39 -15.31
N ASN A 127 9.75 18.68 -15.61
CA ASN A 127 10.74 19.56 -15.00
C ASN A 127 10.25 19.99 -13.61
N PHE A 128 10.93 19.49 -12.57
CA PHE A 128 10.58 19.74 -11.17
C PHE A 128 10.56 21.23 -10.78
N TYR A 129 11.31 22.07 -11.49
CA TYR A 129 11.37 23.50 -11.21
C TYR A 129 10.26 24.30 -11.88
N LEU A 130 9.54 23.71 -12.84
CA LEU A 130 8.53 24.40 -13.66
C LEU A 130 7.11 23.90 -13.41
N THR A 131 6.92 22.63 -13.05
CA THR A 131 5.59 22.01 -13.00
C THR A 131 5.47 21.08 -11.79
N SER A 132 4.36 21.21 -11.06
CA SER A 132 4.00 20.30 -9.96
C SER A 132 3.53 18.95 -10.48
N GLU A 133 3.46 17.93 -9.63
CA GLU A 133 2.81 16.66 -9.99
C GLU A 133 1.31 16.80 -10.17
N GLU A 134 0.71 17.74 -9.44
CA GLU A 134 -0.73 17.95 -9.38
C GLU A 134 -1.28 18.62 -10.64
N ASP A 135 -0.42 19.35 -11.35
CA ASP A 135 -0.77 20.07 -12.59
C ASP A 135 -0.98 19.10 -13.77
N PHE A 136 -0.46 17.87 -13.68
CA PHE A 136 -0.56 16.90 -14.76
C PHE A 136 -1.87 16.13 -14.70
N GLN A 137 -2.70 16.29 -15.74
CA GLN A 137 -3.94 15.54 -15.93
C GLN A 137 -3.86 14.76 -17.25
N ILE A 138 -4.33 13.51 -17.27
CA ILE A 138 -4.29 12.67 -18.47
C ILE A 138 -5.13 13.29 -19.61
N ALA A 139 -6.21 14.00 -19.26
CA ALA A 139 -7.06 14.72 -20.20
C ALA A 139 -6.36 15.90 -20.91
N SER A 140 -5.18 16.32 -20.45
CA SER A 140 -4.37 17.35 -21.12
C SER A 140 -3.56 16.81 -22.32
N LEU A 141 -3.45 15.49 -22.44
CA LEU A 141 -2.72 14.84 -23.53
C LEU A 141 -3.56 14.78 -24.82
N PRO A 142 -2.92 14.66 -26.00
CA PRO A 142 -3.62 14.37 -27.24
C PRO A 142 -4.47 13.09 -27.12
N CYS A 143 -5.66 13.09 -27.72
CA CYS A 143 -6.63 11.99 -27.57
C CYS A 143 -6.05 10.61 -27.94
N ASP A 144 -5.23 10.53 -28.99
CA ASP A 144 -4.59 9.28 -29.41
C ASP A 144 -3.59 8.77 -28.36
N VAL A 145 -2.82 9.68 -27.77
CA VAL A 145 -1.84 9.35 -26.71
C VAL A 145 -2.58 8.93 -25.44
N GLN A 146 -3.64 9.63 -25.07
CA GLN A 146 -4.47 9.27 -23.91
C GLN A 146 -4.97 7.83 -24.02
N LYS A 147 -5.55 7.44 -25.17
CA LYS A 147 -6.04 6.08 -25.40
C LYS A 147 -4.94 5.03 -25.22
N ILE A 148 -3.76 5.25 -25.82
CA ILE A 148 -2.65 4.30 -25.70
C ILE A 148 -2.17 4.18 -24.25
N CYS A 149 -2.09 5.30 -23.51
CA CYS A 149 -1.73 5.29 -22.08
C CYS A 149 -2.74 4.50 -21.24
N GLU A 150 -4.04 4.74 -21.45
CA GLU A 150 -5.12 4.04 -20.75
C GLU A 150 -5.14 2.54 -21.10
N GLU A 151 -4.95 2.18 -22.37
CA GLU A 151 -4.83 0.79 -22.83
C GLU A 151 -3.64 0.07 -22.17
N ARG A 152 -2.46 0.70 -22.12
CA ARG A 152 -1.27 0.13 -21.46
C ARG A 152 -1.44 -0.01 -19.95
N LEU A 153 -2.06 0.98 -19.29
CA LEU A 153 -2.41 0.86 -17.88
C LEU A 153 -3.39 -0.30 -17.64
N ALA A 154 -4.42 -0.43 -18.47
CA ALA A 154 -5.38 -1.52 -18.40
C ALA A 154 -4.72 -2.89 -18.64
N GLN A 155 -3.79 -2.99 -19.60
CA GLN A 155 -2.98 -4.19 -19.84
C GLN A 155 -2.12 -4.54 -18.63
N THR A 156 -1.45 -3.55 -18.03
CA THR A 156 -0.62 -3.73 -16.83
C THR A 156 -1.46 -4.23 -15.65
N LEU A 157 -2.62 -3.61 -15.42
CA LEU A 157 -3.55 -4.00 -14.35
C LEU A 157 -4.14 -5.39 -14.60
N SER A 158 -4.51 -5.71 -15.84
CA SER A 158 -5.01 -7.05 -16.20
C SER A 158 -3.97 -8.12 -15.90
N LYS A 159 -2.70 -7.89 -16.28
CA LYS A 159 -1.60 -8.80 -15.93
C LYS A 159 -1.40 -8.95 -14.41
N ILE A 160 -1.56 -7.87 -13.65
CA ILE A 160 -1.53 -7.92 -12.19
C ILE A 160 -2.68 -8.79 -11.65
N PHE A 161 -3.90 -8.58 -12.13
CA PHE A 161 -5.10 -9.30 -11.66
C PHE A 161 -5.12 -10.77 -12.06
N ASP A 162 -4.74 -11.07 -13.30
CA ASP A 162 -4.97 -12.38 -13.91
C ASP A 162 -3.77 -13.31 -13.82
N GLU A 163 -2.55 -12.78 -13.73
CA GLU A 163 -1.32 -13.58 -13.65
C GLU A 163 -0.61 -13.48 -12.31
N LYS A 164 -0.47 -12.27 -11.75
CA LYS A 164 0.43 -12.03 -10.60
C LYS A 164 -0.23 -12.23 -9.24
N LEU A 165 -1.45 -11.73 -9.03
CA LEU A 165 -2.21 -11.95 -7.80
C LEU A 165 -2.64 -13.41 -7.59
N PRO A 166 -2.99 -14.20 -8.63
CA PRO A 166 -3.31 -15.62 -8.47
C PRO A 166 -2.08 -16.52 -8.36
N SER A 167 -0.87 -15.96 -8.45
CA SER A 167 0.37 -16.74 -8.44
C SER A 167 0.50 -17.56 -7.16
N THR A 168 0.98 -18.79 -7.28
CA THR A 168 1.29 -19.65 -6.13
C THR A 168 2.47 -19.08 -5.31
N ASN A 169 3.32 -18.28 -5.94
CA ASN A 169 4.44 -17.60 -5.31
C ASN A 169 3.97 -16.41 -4.46
N HIS A 170 4.05 -16.55 -3.14
CA HIS A 170 3.67 -15.49 -2.20
C HIS A 170 4.47 -14.20 -2.38
N HIS A 171 5.71 -14.26 -2.87
CA HIS A 171 6.50 -13.07 -3.14
C HIS A 171 5.93 -12.25 -4.31
N GLU A 172 5.46 -12.93 -5.36
CA GLU A 172 4.82 -12.30 -6.50
C GLU A 172 3.50 -11.66 -6.12
N ARG A 173 2.66 -12.38 -5.35
CA ARG A 173 1.38 -11.82 -4.87
C ARG A 173 1.57 -10.55 -4.05
N ARG A 174 2.53 -10.57 -3.12
CA ARG A 174 2.86 -9.40 -2.28
C ARG A 174 3.39 -8.24 -3.11
N SER A 175 4.31 -8.50 -4.03
CA SER A 175 4.82 -7.48 -4.96
C SER A 175 3.69 -6.90 -5.82
N ALA A 176 2.79 -7.73 -6.33
CA ALA A 176 1.65 -7.33 -7.13
C ALA A 176 0.68 -6.40 -6.40
N LEU A 177 0.42 -6.63 -5.10
CA LEU A 177 -0.38 -5.73 -4.27
C LEU A 177 0.28 -4.36 -4.11
N ILE A 178 1.61 -4.32 -3.94
CA ILE A 178 2.39 -3.07 -3.85
C ILE A 178 2.32 -2.31 -5.17
N TRP A 179 2.51 -3.00 -6.30
CA TRP A 179 2.42 -2.39 -7.64
C TRP A 179 1.03 -1.84 -7.90
N LEU A 180 0.00 -2.62 -7.60
CA LEU A 180 -1.40 -2.21 -7.74
C LEU A 180 -1.67 -0.90 -6.98
N LEU A 181 -1.23 -0.81 -5.72
CA LEU A 181 -1.40 0.40 -4.92
C LEU A 181 -0.74 1.62 -5.57
N VAL A 182 0.50 1.49 -6.03
CA VAL A 182 1.24 2.60 -6.65
C VAL A 182 0.57 3.04 -7.95
N ILE A 183 0.17 2.09 -8.80
CA ILE A 183 -0.46 2.38 -10.10
C ILE A 183 -1.82 3.03 -9.89
N VAL A 184 -2.67 2.50 -9.02
CA VAL A 184 -4.00 3.07 -8.73
C VAL A 184 -3.85 4.48 -8.14
N ARG A 185 -2.98 4.67 -7.14
CA ARG A 185 -2.75 5.99 -6.53
C ARG A 185 -2.29 7.03 -7.55
N LYS A 186 -1.37 6.67 -8.44
CA LYS A 186 -0.89 7.58 -9.49
C LYS A 186 -1.97 7.85 -10.54
N SER A 187 -2.70 6.83 -10.94
CA SER A 187 -3.78 6.92 -11.95
C SER A 187 -4.95 7.80 -11.47
N ILE A 188 -5.25 7.80 -10.16
CA ILE A 188 -6.23 8.71 -9.56
C ILE A 188 -5.78 10.16 -9.65
N ARG A 189 -4.52 10.45 -9.30
CA ARG A 189 -3.98 11.83 -9.31
C ARG A 189 -4.07 12.48 -10.69
N VAL A 190 -3.90 11.68 -11.74
CA VAL A 190 -3.94 12.16 -13.13
C VAL A 190 -5.34 12.09 -13.75
N GLY A 191 -6.35 11.67 -12.99
CA GLY A 191 -7.75 11.64 -13.45
C GLY A 191 -8.06 10.55 -14.48
N ALA A 192 -7.46 9.36 -14.37
CA ALA A 192 -7.73 8.26 -15.29
C ALA A 192 -9.16 7.69 -15.11
N ALA A 193 -10.05 7.98 -16.06
CA ALA A 193 -11.48 7.68 -15.95
C ALA A 193 -11.80 6.18 -15.91
N PHE A 194 -11.00 5.34 -16.59
CA PHE A 194 -11.23 3.90 -16.68
C PHE A 194 -11.25 3.19 -15.31
N LEU A 195 -10.58 3.75 -14.30
CA LEU A 195 -10.56 3.20 -12.94
C LEU A 195 -11.96 3.04 -12.34
N GLN A 196 -12.88 3.96 -12.64
CA GLN A 196 -14.25 3.93 -12.12
C GLN A 196 -15.00 2.67 -12.51
N GLY A 197 -14.66 2.06 -13.66
CA GLY A 197 -15.27 0.82 -14.15
C GLY A 197 -14.68 -0.47 -13.57
N ILE A 198 -13.62 -0.39 -12.76
CA ILE A 198 -12.91 -1.56 -12.22
C ILE A 198 -12.68 -1.49 -10.69
N LEU A 199 -13.38 -0.60 -9.99
CA LEU A 199 -13.21 -0.38 -8.54
C LEU A 199 -13.51 -1.62 -7.70
N ASP A 200 -14.51 -2.39 -8.09
CA ASP A 200 -14.88 -3.69 -7.49
C ASP A 200 -13.72 -4.68 -7.58
N ARG A 201 -13.08 -4.77 -8.75
CA ARG A 201 -11.94 -5.66 -9.00
C ARG A 201 -10.70 -5.22 -8.22
N ILE A 202 -10.45 -3.91 -8.13
CA ILE A 202 -9.38 -3.34 -7.30
C ILE A 202 -9.64 -3.64 -5.81
N GLN A 203 -10.86 -3.44 -5.32
CA GLN A 203 -11.20 -3.72 -3.92
C GLN A 203 -11.07 -5.21 -3.61
N SER A 204 -11.53 -6.10 -4.49
CA SER A 204 -11.38 -7.54 -4.32
C SER A 204 -9.90 -7.95 -4.21
N ALA A 205 -9.05 -7.41 -5.10
CA ALA A 205 -7.61 -7.66 -5.06
C ALA A 205 -6.96 -7.21 -3.74
N PHE A 206 -7.26 -6.01 -3.24
CA PHE A 206 -6.76 -5.59 -1.94
C PHE A 206 -7.39 -6.38 -0.78
N GLY A 207 -8.65 -6.81 -0.90
CA GLY A 207 -9.28 -7.72 0.03
C GLY A 207 -8.49 -9.02 0.20
N MET A 208 -8.04 -9.64 -0.91
CA MET A 208 -7.14 -10.80 -0.86
C MET A 208 -5.85 -10.49 -0.08
N GLY A 209 -5.31 -9.28 -0.24
CA GLY A 209 -4.14 -8.81 0.49
C GLY A 209 -4.33 -8.69 2.01
N LEU A 210 -5.56 -8.56 2.52
CA LEU A 210 -5.82 -8.60 3.96
C LEU A 210 -5.60 -9.99 4.56
N ALA A 211 -5.63 -11.04 3.74
CA ALA A 211 -5.37 -12.42 4.16
C ALA A 211 -3.88 -12.82 4.06
N GLU A 212 -3.01 -11.95 3.53
CA GLU A 212 -1.58 -12.23 3.41
C GLU A 212 -0.87 -12.17 4.77
N ASN A 213 0.06 -13.09 5.00
CA ASN A 213 0.87 -13.19 6.22
C ASN A 213 2.05 -12.20 6.22
N ASP A 214 1.79 -10.92 5.97
CA ASP A 214 2.81 -9.86 5.93
C ASP A 214 2.21 -8.50 6.34
N ASP A 215 2.73 -7.91 7.40
CA ASP A 215 2.18 -6.68 7.99
C ASP A 215 2.22 -5.50 7.00
N PHE A 216 3.30 -5.40 6.23
CA PHE A 216 3.43 -4.35 5.22
C PHE A 216 2.41 -4.52 4.10
N THR A 217 2.21 -5.75 3.62
CA THR A 217 1.22 -6.08 2.58
C THR A 217 -0.21 -5.84 3.07
N GLN A 218 -0.52 -6.17 4.33
CA GLN A 218 -1.82 -5.87 4.93
C GLN A 218 -2.07 -4.36 5.05
N ASP A 219 -1.05 -3.57 5.39
CA ASP A 219 -1.14 -2.12 5.40
C ASP A 219 -1.35 -1.53 3.99
N VAL A 220 -0.67 -2.09 2.98
CA VAL A 220 -0.85 -1.74 1.56
C VAL A 220 -2.28 -2.05 1.11
N ALA A 221 -2.79 -3.23 1.46
CA ALA A 221 -4.16 -3.65 1.17
C ALA A 221 -5.20 -2.73 1.81
N SER A 222 -5.06 -2.44 3.12
CA SER A 222 -5.93 -1.50 3.83
C SER A 222 -5.90 -0.10 3.20
N SER A 223 -4.73 0.37 2.78
CA SER A 223 -4.57 1.64 2.04
C SER A 223 -5.36 1.64 0.73
N GLY A 224 -5.25 0.55 -0.03
CA GLY A 224 -5.88 0.41 -1.32
C GLY A 224 -7.39 0.40 -1.22
N ILE A 225 -7.94 -0.30 -0.23
CA ILE A 225 -9.38 -0.33 0.07
C ILE A 225 -9.90 1.08 0.42
N GLY A 226 -9.17 1.82 1.26
CA GLY A 226 -9.52 3.21 1.58
C GLY A 226 -9.51 4.12 0.36
N LEU A 227 -8.47 4.01 -0.48
CA LEU A 227 -8.32 4.79 -1.71
C LEU A 227 -9.46 4.53 -2.70
N VAL A 228 -9.90 3.27 -2.86
CA VAL A 228 -11.05 2.91 -3.70
C VAL A 228 -12.34 3.54 -3.18
N TYR A 229 -12.56 3.51 -1.87
CA TYR A 229 -13.73 4.12 -1.25
C TYR A 229 -13.78 5.64 -1.43
N GLU A 230 -12.64 6.32 -1.30
CA GLU A 230 -12.52 7.76 -1.50
C GLU A 230 -12.99 8.19 -2.90
N ILE A 231 -12.58 7.46 -3.95
CA ILE A 231 -12.90 7.78 -5.35
C ILE A 231 -14.23 7.22 -5.84
N ALA A 232 -14.83 6.27 -5.11
CA ALA A 232 -16.10 5.66 -5.49
C ALA A 232 -17.25 6.67 -5.40
N SER A 233 -18.20 6.58 -6.34
CA SER A 233 -19.47 7.31 -6.25
C SER A 233 -20.30 6.86 -5.05
N VAL A 234 -21.26 7.68 -4.63
CA VAL A 234 -22.14 7.39 -3.47
C VAL A 234 -22.86 6.05 -3.62
N ASP A 235 -23.29 5.70 -4.83
CA ASP A 235 -23.96 4.43 -5.10
C ASP A 235 -23.00 3.24 -5.06
N GLN A 236 -21.79 3.40 -5.62
CA GLN A 236 -20.75 2.36 -5.58
C GLN A 236 -20.27 2.09 -4.16
N ARG A 237 -20.16 3.11 -3.30
CA ARG A 237 -19.71 2.96 -1.90
C ARG A 237 -20.56 1.93 -1.14
N LYS A 238 -21.88 1.99 -1.27
CA LYS A 238 -22.78 1.04 -0.59
C LYS A 238 -22.52 -0.41 -1.02
N ALA A 239 -22.34 -0.63 -2.32
CA ALA A 239 -22.01 -1.95 -2.85
C ALA A 239 -20.65 -2.44 -2.34
N LEU A 240 -19.63 -1.58 -2.41
CA LEU A 240 -18.28 -1.86 -1.93
C LEU A 240 -18.27 -2.21 -0.43
N VAL A 241 -19.00 -1.46 0.40
CA VAL A 241 -19.11 -1.71 1.84
C VAL A 241 -19.77 -3.08 2.09
N GLY A 242 -20.87 -3.36 1.40
CA GLY A 242 -21.60 -4.63 1.52
C GLY A 242 -20.73 -5.82 1.14
N ASP A 243 -20.02 -5.73 0.02
CA ASP A 243 -19.11 -6.78 -0.46
C ASP A 243 -17.95 -7.01 0.51
N LEU A 244 -17.36 -5.93 1.05
CA LEU A 244 -16.26 -6.02 2.00
C LEU A 244 -16.70 -6.72 3.30
N ILE A 245 -17.85 -6.32 3.85
CA ILE A 245 -18.38 -6.91 5.08
C ILE A 245 -18.77 -8.36 4.85
N SER A 246 -19.43 -8.69 3.73
CA SER A 246 -19.80 -10.08 3.41
C SER A 246 -18.56 -10.96 3.30
N ASN A 247 -17.54 -10.52 2.54
CA ASN A 247 -16.31 -11.28 2.36
C ASN A 247 -15.54 -11.52 3.68
N ILE A 248 -15.39 -10.49 4.52
CA ILE A 248 -14.67 -10.61 5.79
C ILE A 248 -15.48 -11.37 6.85
N SER A 249 -16.78 -11.09 6.97
CA SER A 249 -17.62 -11.64 8.05
C SER A 249 -18.01 -13.09 7.80
N GLU A 250 -18.30 -13.43 6.55
CA GLU A 250 -18.68 -14.78 6.13
C GLU A 250 -17.46 -15.66 5.81
N GLY A 251 -16.25 -15.09 5.86
CA GLY A 251 -15.02 -15.80 5.52
C GLY A 251 -14.98 -16.26 4.06
N LYS A 252 -15.79 -15.64 3.20
CA LYS A 252 -15.79 -15.96 1.77
C LYS A 252 -14.46 -15.50 1.17
N PRO A 253 -13.83 -16.32 0.31
CA PRO A 253 -12.67 -15.85 -0.43
C PRO A 253 -13.07 -14.61 -1.24
N PHE A 254 -12.25 -13.56 -1.17
CA PHE A 254 -12.32 -12.47 -2.15
C PHE A 254 -12.06 -13.11 -3.51
N ALA A 255 -13.14 -13.40 -4.24
CA ALA A 255 -13.05 -14.16 -5.46
C ALA A 255 -12.29 -13.33 -6.50
N THR A 256 -11.26 -13.92 -7.10
CA THR A 256 -10.88 -13.57 -8.46
C THR A 256 -12.09 -13.87 -9.34
N THR A 257 -12.52 -12.85 -10.08
CA THR A 257 -13.64 -12.89 -11.02
C THR A 257 -13.69 -14.23 -11.76
N LYS A 258 -14.87 -14.85 -11.81
CA LYS A 258 -15.13 -16.14 -12.46
C LYS A 258 -14.53 -16.18 -13.87
N VAL A 259 -13.46 -16.95 -14.05
CA VAL A 259 -12.99 -17.38 -15.36
C VAL A 259 -13.73 -18.67 -15.70
N ASP A 260 -14.13 -18.81 -16.97
CA ASP A 260 -15.02 -19.81 -17.54
C ASP A 260 -14.89 -21.26 -17.03
N ALA A 261 -16.03 -21.96 -17.11
CA ALA A 261 -16.37 -23.24 -16.51
C ALA A 261 -15.53 -24.48 -16.90
N ASN A 262 -14.36 -24.34 -17.52
CA ASN A 262 -13.55 -25.47 -18.01
C ASN A 262 -12.09 -25.50 -17.52
N THR A 263 -11.74 -24.77 -16.46
CA THR A 263 -10.43 -24.94 -15.82
C THR A 263 -10.57 -25.09 -14.30
N GLU A 264 -10.83 -26.32 -13.86
CA GLU A 264 -10.69 -26.71 -12.45
C GLU A 264 -9.19 -26.72 -12.09
N ILE A 265 -8.65 -25.60 -11.62
CA ILE A 265 -7.25 -25.52 -11.12
C ILE A 265 -7.16 -25.15 -9.63
N PHE A 266 -8.28 -24.86 -8.96
CA PHE A 266 -8.28 -24.68 -7.50
C PHE A 266 -9.23 -25.68 -6.85
N SER A 267 -8.63 -26.72 -6.29
CA SER A 267 -9.25 -27.66 -5.35
C SER A 267 -10.11 -26.89 -4.34
N LYS A 268 -11.31 -27.39 -4.09
CA LYS A 268 -12.33 -26.91 -3.13
C LYS A 268 -11.88 -26.83 -1.66
N GLU A 269 -10.58 -26.73 -1.38
CA GLU A 269 -9.98 -26.77 -0.05
C GLU A 269 -8.91 -25.70 0.20
N GLN A 270 -8.74 -24.69 -0.66
CA GLN A 270 -7.99 -23.49 -0.27
C GLN A 270 -8.90 -22.52 0.46
N HIS A 271 -9.18 -22.87 1.70
CA HIS A 271 -9.55 -21.93 2.75
C HIS A 271 -8.57 -20.73 2.68
N VAL A 272 -9.07 -19.53 2.42
CA VAL A 272 -8.29 -18.26 2.50
C VAL A 272 -7.95 -17.90 3.95
N THR A 273 -8.07 -18.85 4.87
CA THR A 273 -7.28 -18.85 6.09
C THR A 273 -5.89 -19.35 5.73
N GLY A 274 -4.90 -18.45 5.73
CA GLY A 274 -3.54 -18.87 6.06
C GLY A 274 -3.58 -19.77 7.33
N PRO A 275 -2.56 -20.61 7.57
CA PRO A 275 -2.57 -21.65 8.60
C PRO A 275 -3.02 -21.23 10.01
N ASP A 276 -3.07 -19.93 10.31
CA ASP A 276 -3.37 -19.40 11.63
C ASP A 276 -4.74 -18.71 11.81
N GLY A 277 -5.51 -18.33 10.78
CA GLY A 277 -6.84 -17.68 10.96
C GLY A 277 -6.89 -16.39 11.82
N GLN A 278 -5.76 -15.97 12.41
CA GLN A 278 -5.61 -14.90 13.40
C GLN A 278 -5.50 -13.50 12.77
N GLN A 279 -5.33 -13.40 11.45
CA GLN A 279 -5.02 -12.12 10.80
C GLN A 279 -6.27 -11.38 10.30
N LEU A 280 -7.26 -12.12 9.80
CA LEU A 280 -8.60 -11.59 9.53
C LEU A 280 -9.34 -11.22 10.81
N SER A 281 -8.88 -11.65 12.00
CA SER A 281 -9.54 -11.36 13.27
C SER A 281 -9.67 -9.86 13.51
N THR A 282 -8.65 -9.07 13.21
CA THR A 282 -8.68 -7.61 13.34
C THR A 282 -9.76 -7.01 12.45
N PHE A 283 -9.73 -7.32 11.16
CA PHE A 283 -10.71 -6.78 10.21
C PHE A 283 -12.14 -7.26 10.49
N LYS A 284 -12.31 -8.49 10.97
CA LYS A 284 -13.59 -9.02 11.42
C LYS A 284 -14.15 -8.24 12.61
N GLU A 285 -13.30 -7.90 13.58
CA GLU A 285 -13.73 -7.05 14.70
C GLU A 285 -14.06 -5.62 14.24
N LEU A 286 -13.35 -5.06 13.25
CA LEU A 286 -13.71 -3.75 12.66
C LEU A 286 -15.07 -3.83 11.94
N CYS A 287 -15.34 -4.91 11.19
CA CYS A 287 -16.65 -5.16 10.56
C CYS A 287 -17.76 -5.27 11.60
N SER A 288 -17.50 -6.04 12.67
CA SER A 288 -18.45 -6.21 13.78
C SER A 288 -18.75 -4.87 14.44
N LEU A 289 -17.72 -4.04 14.67
CA LEU A 289 -17.86 -2.72 15.27
C LEU A 289 -18.73 -1.77 14.42
N ALA A 290 -18.55 -1.76 13.10
CA ALA A 290 -19.34 -0.95 12.18
C ALA A 290 -20.81 -1.42 12.08
N THR A 291 -21.01 -2.74 11.99
CA THR A 291 -22.34 -3.37 11.93
C THR A 291 -23.13 -3.10 13.21
N ASP A 292 -22.45 -3.20 14.35
CA ASP A 292 -22.98 -2.94 15.69
C ASP A 292 -23.45 -1.50 15.92
N LEU A 293 -22.86 -0.54 15.20
CA LEU A 293 -23.28 0.86 15.22
C LEU A 293 -24.43 1.14 14.25
N ASN A 294 -24.89 0.12 13.52
CA ASN A 294 -25.82 0.24 12.41
C ASN A 294 -25.31 1.24 11.34
N GLN A 295 -23.98 1.28 11.15
CA GLN A 295 -23.27 2.21 10.27
C GLN A 295 -22.11 1.47 9.59
N PRO A 296 -22.40 0.65 8.56
CA PRO A 296 -21.42 -0.21 7.92
C PRO A 296 -20.30 0.59 7.21
N ASP A 297 -20.60 1.82 6.77
CA ASP A 297 -19.64 2.73 6.13
C ASP A 297 -18.46 3.12 7.03
N LEU A 298 -18.60 3.00 8.36
CA LEU A 298 -17.53 3.30 9.30
C LEU A 298 -16.35 2.32 9.24
N ILE A 299 -16.51 1.17 8.57
CA ILE A 299 -15.44 0.18 8.42
C ILE A 299 -14.16 0.77 7.81
N TYR A 300 -14.28 1.59 6.76
CA TYR A 300 -13.14 2.21 6.09
C TYR A 300 -12.40 3.18 7.01
N LYS A 301 -13.14 3.91 7.84
CA LYS A 301 -12.58 4.83 8.84
C LYS A 301 -11.87 4.06 9.95
N PHE A 302 -12.50 3.00 10.46
CA PHE A 302 -11.88 2.13 11.46
C PHE A 302 -10.62 1.44 10.93
N MET A 303 -10.61 0.99 9.67
CA MET A 303 -9.43 0.43 9.01
C MET A 303 -8.30 1.46 8.90
N ASN A 304 -8.63 2.70 8.51
CA ASN A 304 -7.64 3.77 8.42
C ASN A 304 -7.06 4.12 9.79
N LEU A 305 -7.91 4.24 10.82
CA LEU A 305 -7.48 4.51 12.21
C LEU A 305 -6.67 3.35 12.80
N ALA A 306 -7.04 2.10 12.52
CA ALA A 306 -6.34 0.91 13.02
C ALA A 306 -4.90 0.80 12.49
N ARG A 307 -4.69 1.15 11.22
CA ARG A 307 -3.40 1.06 10.51
C ARG A 307 -2.27 1.88 11.16
N HIS A 308 -2.58 3.01 11.79
CA HIS A 308 -1.55 3.94 12.28
C HIS A 308 -0.68 3.41 13.45
N ASN A 309 -0.94 2.21 13.97
CA ASN A 309 -0.17 1.60 15.06
C ASN A 309 0.76 0.43 14.62
N SER A 310 0.61 -0.14 13.43
CA SER A 310 1.32 -1.38 13.02
C SER A 310 2.74 -1.14 12.47
N SER A 311 3.02 -0.06 11.74
CA SER A 311 4.28 0.02 10.96
C SER A 311 5.05 1.34 11.00
N TRP A 312 4.46 2.47 11.44
CA TRP A 312 5.12 3.77 11.25
C TRP A 312 6.07 4.23 12.38
N ASN A 313 6.06 3.58 13.55
CA ASN A 313 6.89 3.97 14.70
C ASN A 313 8.14 3.11 14.92
N THR A 314 8.32 2.03 14.17
CA THR A 314 9.46 1.11 14.36
C THR A 314 10.42 1.26 13.19
N LYS A 315 11.57 1.90 13.47
CA LYS A 315 12.63 2.37 12.55
C LYS A 315 12.37 3.77 11.98
N LYS A 316 12.83 4.78 12.73
CA LYS A 316 13.46 5.95 12.12
C LYS A 316 14.56 5.42 11.19
N VAL A 317 14.28 5.31 9.90
CA VAL A 317 15.35 5.20 8.90
C VAL A 317 16.15 6.50 9.05
N PRO A 318 17.41 6.43 9.51
CA PRO A 318 18.23 7.62 9.55
C PRO A 318 18.55 7.96 8.10
N VAL A 319 17.86 8.97 7.56
CA VAL A 319 18.25 9.62 6.31
C VAL A 319 19.56 10.36 6.58
N ARG A 320 20.68 9.65 6.55
CA ARG A 320 22.01 10.28 6.50
C ARG A 320 22.16 10.87 5.11
N ARG A 321 22.24 12.21 5.08
CA ARG A 321 22.57 13.11 3.95
C ARG A 321 23.19 12.39 2.76
N SER A 322 22.37 12.10 1.76
CA SER A 322 22.81 11.96 0.37
C SER A 322 22.36 13.22 -0.37
N THR A 323 23.15 13.68 -1.34
CA THR A 323 23.03 14.91 -2.14
C THR A 323 21.82 14.95 -3.09
N TYR A 324 20.73 14.25 -2.73
CA TYR A 324 19.41 14.43 -3.30
C TYR A 324 18.67 15.48 -2.47
N ILE A 325 18.48 16.67 -3.04
CA ILE A 325 17.63 17.71 -2.43
C ILE A 325 16.19 17.18 -2.43
N PRO A 326 15.53 16.99 -1.27
CA PRO A 326 14.13 16.61 -1.24
C PRO A 326 13.30 17.82 -1.69
N THR A 327 12.67 17.73 -2.85
CA THR A 327 11.80 18.78 -3.38
C THR A 327 10.34 18.48 -3.00
N SER A 328 9.83 19.32 -2.10
CA SER A 328 8.50 19.33 -1.46
C SER A 328 8.27 18.30 -0.33
N PRO A 329 7.63 18.71 0.79
CA PRO A 329 7.36 17.85 1.94
C PRO A 329 6.30 16.76 1.71
N LEU A 330 5.77 16.64 0.48
CA LEU A 330 4.73 15.67 0.12
C LEU A 330 5.26 14.37 -0.53
N ASN A 331 6.55 14.33 -0.90
CA ASN A 331 7.13 13.27 -1.72
C ASN A 331 7.96 12.24 -0.95
N ASN A 332 7.96 12.30 0.38
CA ASN A 332 8.28 11.12 1.16
C ASN A 332 6.99 10.30 1.26
N PRO A 333 6.91 9.08 0.70
CA PRO A 333 5.83 8.15 1.06
C PRO A 333 5.80 7.93 2.58
N CYS A 334 6.90 8.33 3.25
CA CYS A 334 7.16 8.13 4.65
C CYS A 334 6.94 9.30 5.62
N GLN A 335 6.61 10.51 5.16
CA GLN A 335 6.60 11.69 6.04
C GLN A 335 5.32 12.52 6.00
N GLY A 336 4.44 12.31 5.00
CA GLY A 336 3.11 12.91 4.99
C GLY A 336 2.13 12.29 6.01
N ALA A 337 2.43 11.10 6.55
CA ALA A 337 1.52 10.37 7.41
C ALA A 337 1.32 11.01 8.80
N ALA A 338 2.33 11.69 9.37
CA ALA A 338 2.20 12.24 10.73
C ALA A 338 1.41 13.58 10.77
N LEU A 339 1.54 14.41 9.74
CA LEU A 339 0.77 15.66 9.60
C LEU A 339 -0.64 15.40 9.04
N GLY A 340 -0.77 14.47 8.09
CA GLY A 340 -2.07 14.02 7.59
C GLY A 340 -2.87 13.23 8.64
N PHE A 341 -2.20 12.47 9.51
CA PHE A 341 -2.90 11.75 10.59
C PHE A 341 -3.65 12.69 11.51
N ALA A 342 -3.10 13.84 11.91
CA ALA A 342 -3.83 14.78 12.76
C ALA A 342 -5.13 15.29 12.09
N ALA A 343 -5.07 15.63 10.80
CA ALA A 343 -6.24 16.08 10.04
C ALA A 343 -7.27 14.97 9.81
N VAL A 344 -6.81 13.77 9.42
CA VAL A 344 -7.65 12.57 9.24
C VAL A 344 -8.27 12.13 10.57
N LEU A 345 -7.54 12.26 11.67
CA LEU A 345 -7.99 11.94 13.02
C LEU A 345 -9.02 12.96 13.51
N GLU A 346 -8.82 14.24 13.22
CA GLU A 346 -9.76 15.31 13.53
C GLU A 346 -11.07 15.14 12.74
N GLU A 347 -10.99 14.90 11.44
CA GLU A 347 -12.13 14.59 10.56
C GLU A 347 -12.87 13.33 11.00
N ALA A 348 -12.14 12.21 11.18
CA ALA A 348 -12.72 10.96 11.66
C ALA A 348 -13.31 11.09 13.06
N SER A 349 -12.73 11.92 13.94
CA SER A 349 -13.27 12.17 15.28
C SER A 349 -14.59 12.95 15.23
N SER A 350 -14.71 13.93 14.34
CA SER A 350 -15.93 14.74 14.20
C SER A 350 -17.11 13.90 13.72
N GLU A 351 -16.88 12.95 12.81
CA GLU A 351 -17.93 12.08 12.28
C GLU A 351 -18.27 10.91 13.20
N LEU A 352 -17.33 10.48 14.05
CA LEU A 352 -17.54 9.45 15.07
C LEU A 352 -18.15 10.01 16.37
N GLU A 353 -18.15 11.34 16.54
CA GLU A 353 -18.71 12.07 17.69
C GLU A 353 -20.10 11.57 18.15
N PRO A 354 -21.12 11.42 17.28
CA PRO A 354 -22.44 10.94 17.69
C PRO A 354 -22.43 9.49 18.21
N PHE A 355 -21.42 8.70 17.85
CA PHE A 355 -21.31 7.28 18.21
C PHE A 355 -20.42 7.02 19.43
N VAL A 356 -19.74 8.03 19.97
CA VAL A 356 -18.75 7.84 21.04
C VAL A 356 -19.34 7.19 22.29
N GLY A 357 -20.57 7.54 22.66
CA GLY A 357 -21.26 6.93 23.81
C GLY A 357 -21.45 5.42 23.69
N LEU A 358 -21.57 4.90 22.46
CA LEU A 358 -21.69 3.47 22.16
C LEU A 358 -20.33 2.80 21.94
N LEU A 359 -19.38 3.55 21.37
CA LEU A 359 -18.09 3.06 20.94
C LEU A 359 -17.12 2.89 22.11
N VAL A 360 -17.11 3.83 23.06
CA VAL A 360 -16.22 3.82 24.24
C VAL A 360 -16.40 2.56 25.11
N PRO A 361 -17.61 2.17 25.53
CA PRO A 361 -17.81 0.94 26.31
C PRO A 361 -17.36 -0.32 25.55
N LYS A 362 -17.58 -0.37 24.23
CA LYS A 362 -17.19 -1.50 23.38
C LYS A 362 -15.67 -1.60 23.20
N LEU A 363 -15.00 -0.49 22.91
CA LEU A 363 -13.54 -0.44 22.84
C LEU A 363 -12.90 -0.79 24.19
N TYR A 364 -13.51 -0.36 25.30
CA TYR A 364 -13.04 -0.69 26.65
C TYR A 364 -12.95 -2.20 26.90
N ARG A 365 -13.86 -3.00 26.34
CA ARG A 365 -13.82 -4.48 26.44
C ARG A 365 -12.51 -5.08 25.93
N TYR A 366 -11.88 -4.49 24.92
CA TYR A 366 -10.60 -4.96 24.38
C TYR A 366 -9.39 -4.61 25.26
N PHE A 367 -9.56 -3.72 26.25
CA PHE A 367 -8.48 -3.23 27.11
C PHE A 367 -8.50 -3.81 28.53
N VAL A 368 -9.64 -4.32 29.00
CA VAL A 368 -9.86 -4.77 30.38
C VAL A 368 -9.05 -6.01 30.79
N HIS A 369 -8.37 -6.69 29.85
CA HIS A 369 -7.59 -7.88 30.18
C HIS A 369 -6.20 -7.61 30.81
N SER A 370 -5.74 -6.35 30.94
CA SER A 370 -4.38 -6.10 31.44
C SER A 370 -4.23 -5.98 32.96
N LEU A 371 -5.31 -6.04 33.74
CA LEU A 371 -5.22 -6.27 35.19
C LEU A 371 -6.37 -7.19 35.61
N SER A 372 -6.03 -8.25 36.33
CA SER A 372 -6.92 -8.97 37.22
C SER A 372 -7.62 -7.98 38.16
N PHE A 373 -8.75 -7.43 37.75
CA PHE A 373 -9.62 -6.66 38.63
C PHE A 373 -10.41 -7.69 39.44
N ILE A 374 -9.83 -8.12 40.56
CA ILE A 374 -10.55 -8.84 41.61
C ILE A 374 -11.56 -7.84 42.18
N PHE A 375 -12.77 -7.82 41.63
CA PHE A 375 -13.89 -7.13 42.26
C PHE A 375 -14.31 -7.97 43.47
N PHE A 376 -13.83 -7.56 44.65
CA PHE A 376 -14.30 -8.09 45.93
C PHE A 376 -15.64 -7.41 46.25
N ILE A 377 -16.73 -7.90 45.65
CA ILE A 377 -18.09 -7.60 46.12
C ILE A 377 -18.74 -8.93 46.50
N LEU A 378 -18.98 -9.08 47.81
CA LEU A 378 -19.81 -10.08 48.49
C LEU A 378 -19.77 -11.52 47.94
N ASN A 379 -18.78 -12.28 48.42
CA ASN A 379 -18.89 -13.70 48.79
C ASN A 379 -19.63 -14.69 47.85
N THR A 380 -19.68 -14.42 46.55
CA THR A 380 -20.14 -15.38 45.54
C THR A 380 -19.21 -15.29 44.35
N VAL A 381 -18.33 -16.29 44.21
CA VAL A 381 -17.50 -16.46 43.00
C VAL A 381 -18.41 -16.92 41.88
N VAL A 382 -19.13 -16.00 41.26
CA VAL A 382 -19.64 -16.20 39.89
C VAL A 382 -18.52 -15.78 38.97
N ALA A 383 -17.60 -16.71 38.72
CA ALA A 383 -16.62 -16.59 37.65
C ALA A 383 -17.34 -16.70 36.29
N LEU A 384 -18.08 -15.66 35.90
CA LEU A 384 -18.45 -15.45 34.50
C LEU A 384 -17.19 -15.05 33.74
N ARG A 385 -16.35 -16.06 33.45
CA ARG A 385 -15.23 -15.97 32.52
C ARG A 385 -15.77 -15.71 31.12
N TYR A 386 -16.14 -14.48 30.80
CA TYR A 386 -16.03 -14.00 29.43
C TYR A 386 -14.56 -13.71 29.16
N ARG A 387 -13.75 -14.77 29.03
CA ARG A 387 -12.37 -14.70 28.51
C ARG A 387 -12.46 -14.46 27.01
N TYR A 388 -12.77 -13.23 26.63
CA TYR A 388 -12.44 -12.75 25.30
C TYR A 388 -11.03 -12.16 25.42
N ASP A 389 -10.01 -12.94 25.05
CA ASP A 389 -8.61 -12.51 25.00
C ASP A 389 -8.29 -12.17 23.54
N PRO A 390 -8.49 -10.91 23.10
CA PRO A 390 -8.22 -10.53 21.72
C PRO A 390 -6.71 -10.57 21.46
N ASP A 391 -6.36 -11.01 20.25
CA ASP A 391 -4.98 -11.03 19.76
C ASP A 391 -4.30 -9.67 19.95
N LEU A 392 -2.97 -9.68 20.11
CA LEU A 392 -2.17 -8.48 20.33
C LEU A 392 -2.41 -7.41 19.23
N LYS A 393 -2.57 -7.86 17.97
CA LYS A 393 -2.87 -7.00 16.81
C LYS A 393 -4.25 -6.33 16.91
N VAL A 394 -5.27 -7.08 17.30
CA VAL A 394 -6.63 -6.55 17.54
C VAL A 394 -6.57 -5.48 18.63
N ARG A 395 -5.89 -5.79 19.74
CA ARG A 395 -5.73 -4.86 20.87
C ARG A 395 -5.01 -3.56 20.47
N GLN A 396 -3.97 -3.64 19.66
CA GLN A 396 -3.23 -2.47 19.14
C GLN A 396 -4.11 -1.62 18.22
N SER A 397 -4.90 -2.25 17.35
CA SER A 397 -5.85 -1.58 16.44
C SER A 397 -6.92 -0.84 17.22
N MET A 398 -7.54 -1.50 18.20
CA MET A 398 -8.55 -0.88 19.06
C MET A 398 -7.96 0.27 19.88
N ARG A 399 -6.71 0.15 20.36
CA ARG A 399 -6.00 1.25 21.05
C ARG A 399 -5.80 2.47 20.15
N SER A 400 -5.54 2.26 18.87
CA SER A 400 -5.39 3.34 17.89
C SER A 400 -6.69 4.11 17.72
N ILE A 401 -7.80 3.38 17.53
CA ILE A 401 -9.15 3.96 17.43
C ILE A 401 -9.49 4.72 18.73
N TRP A 402 -9.24 4.12 19.89
CA TRP A 402 -9.44 4.79 21.18
C TRP A 402 -8.63 6.07 21.32
N SER A 403 -7.34 6.04 20.93
CA SER A 403 -6.47 7.21 20.96
C SER A 403 -7.02 8.32 20.06
N ALA A 404 -7.56 7.98 18.89
CA ALA A 404 -8.19 8.93 18.00
C ALA A 404 -9.41 9.61 18.62
N LEU A 405 -10.28 8.83 19.25
CA LEU A 405 -11.50 9.34 19.89
C LEU A 405 -11.22 10.20 21.13
N THR A 406 -10.10 9.94 21.81
CA THR A 406 -9.75 10.61 23.08
C THR A 406 -8.75 11.74 22.92
N ALA A 407 -8.07 11.87 21.78
CA ALA A 407 -7.07 12.90 21.52
C ALA A 407 -7.62 14.33 21.65
N SER A 408 -8.85 14.56 21.17
CA SER A 408 -9.55 15.85 21.21
C SER A 408 -10.22 16.17 22.55
N ARG A 409 -10.32 15.20 23.47
CA ARG A 409 -11.14 15.31 24.68
C ARG A 409 -10.29 15.49 25.94
N ARG A 410 -10.30 16.69 26.51
CA ARG A 410 -9.75 16.99 27.84
C ARG A 410 -10.72 16.49 28.92
N GLY A 411 -10.63 15.22 29.30
CA GLY A 411 -11.46 14.66 30.38
C GLY A 411 -11.57 13.13 30.38
N LEU A 412 -11.34 12.48 29.24
CA LEU A 412 -11.15 11.03 29.18
C LEU A 412 -9.69 10.73 29.52
N VAL A 413 -9.46 9.89 30.54
CA VAL A 413 -8.12 9.65 31.04
C VAL A 413 -7.25 9.06 29.93
N ARG A 414 -6.17 9.77 29.55
CA ARG A 414 -5.12 9.21 28.70
C ARG A 414 -4.56 7.98 29.42
N PHE A 415 -4.41 6.86 28.73
CA PHE A 415 -4.03 5.57 29.32
C PHE A 415 -2.78 5.63 30.22
N GLY A 416 -1.85 6.56 29.95
CA GLY A 416 -0.67 6.80 30.81
C GLY A 416 -0.96 7.44 32.19
N ALA A 417 -2.07 8.15 32.34
CA ALA A 417 -2.47 8.82 33.58
C ALA A 417 -3.30 7.95 34.54
N ILE A 418 -3.92 6.86 34.04
CA ILE A 418 -4.62 5.89 34.91
C ILE A 418 -3.62 5.18 35.83
N ARG A 419 -2.36 5.04 35.41
CA ARG A 419 -1.30 4.38 36.19
C ARG A 419 -0.82 5.21 37.39
N LEU A 420 -0.99 6.54 37.37
CA LEU A 420 -0.46 7.45 38.41
C LEU A 420 -1.52 8.04 39.33
N SER A 421 -2.80 7.96 38.98
CA SER A 421 -3.87 8.64 39.73
C SER A 421 -4.37 7.83 40.95
N PHE A 422 -4.03 6.54 41.05
CA PHE A 422 -4.47 5.67 42.16
C PHE A 422 -3.39 5.41 43.22
N GLU A 423 -2.11 5.71 42.96
CA GLU A 423 -1.05 5.58 43.97
C GLU A 423 -1.04 6.71 45.01
N THR A 424 -1.71 7.83 44.75
CA THR A 424 -1.75 8.98 45.67
C THR A 424 -3.00 9.08 46.56
N SER A 425 -3.88 8.07 46.58
CA SER A 425 -5.08 8.08 47.44
C SER A 425 -5.20 6.92 48.43
N VAL A 426 -4.10 6.20 48.68
CA VAL A 426 -4.00 5.26 49.80
C VAL A 426 -2.87 5.71 50.74
N SER A 427 -3.11 6.84 51.40
CA SER A 427 -2.45 7.18 52.66
C SER A 427 -3.41 8.05 53.47
N LYS A 428 -4.19 7.39 54.32
CA LYS A 428 -4.67 7.91 55.59
C LYS A 428 -4.69 6.76 56.59
#